data_AF-A0A914KKI0-F1
#
_entry.id   AF-A0A914KKI0-F1
#
_cell.length_a   1.000
_cell.length_b   1.000
_cell.length_c   1.000
_cell.angle_alpha   90.00
_cell.angle_beta   90.00
_cell.angle_gamma   90.00
#
_symmetry.space_group_name_H-M   'P 1'
#
loop_
_entity.id
_entity.type
_entity.pdbx_description
1 polymer ?
#
loop_
_entity_poly.entity_id
_entity_poly.type
_entity_poly.pdbx_seq_one_letter_code
_entity_poly.pdbx_strand_id
1 'polypeptide(L)' 'MEQYCKSTCINSATSKSSKECKDKKHTICVVWKVNGFCDSDFYGDDIRDEYCKETCHRC' A
#
# COMPACT_ATOMS: atom_id res chain seq x y z
N MET A 1 28.54 -1.08 10.83
CA MET A 1 27.13 -0.66 10.82
C MET A 1 26.31 -1.84 11.27
N GLU A 2 26.18 -1.98 12.58
CA GLU A 2 25.46 -3.06 13.23
C GLU A 2 23.97 -2.73 13.25
N GLN A 3 23.13 -3.58 12.67
CA GLN A 3 21.75 -3.72 13.12
C GLN A 3 21.41 -5.21 13.15
N TYR A 4 21.81 -5.86 14.23
CA TYR A 4 21.36 -7.21 14.56
C TYR A 4 21.09 -7.33 16.05
N CYS A 5 19.82 -7.51 16.42
CA CYS A 5 19.41 -8.42 17.51
C CYS A 5 17.88 -8.63 17.40
N LYS A 6 17.42 -9.72 16.77
CA LYS A 6 16.98 -11.01 17.37
C LYS A 6 15.73 -10.88 18.25
N SER A 7 14.63 -11.55 17.87
CA SER A 7 14.33 -12.87 18.46
C SER A 7 13.09 -13.53 17.83
N THR A 8 13.28 -14.82 17.55
CA THR A 8 12.29 -15.87 17.27
C THR A 8 11.70 -15.95 15.87
N CYS A 9 12.10 -17.01 15.18
CA CYS A 9 11.66 -17.43 13.86
C CYS A 9 10.20 -17.89 13.85
N ILE A 10 9.37 -17.25 13.02
CA ILE A 10 8.33 -17.96 12.28
C ILE A 10 8.69 -17.82 10.81
N ASN A 11 9.22 -18.90 10.23
CA ASN A 11 9.15 -19.13 8.81
C ASN A 11 7.67 -19.25 8.45
N SER A 12 7.08 -18.19 7.94
CA SER A 12 6.09 -18.34 6.90
C SER A 12 6.63 -17.57 5.72
N ALA A 13 7.07 -18.33 4.72
CA ALA A 13 7.04 -17.87 3.34
C ALA A 13 5.60 -17.49 3.00
N THR A 14 5.11 -16.37 3.51
CA THR A 14 4.22 -15.55 2.74
C THR A 14 5.15 -14.68 1.96
N SER A 15 5.27 -14.98 0.68
CA SER A 15 5.41 -13.97 -0.36
C SER A 15 4.38 -12.86 -0.09
N LYS A 16 4.61 -12.02 0.93
CA LYS A 16 4.01 -10.72 1.02
C LYS A 16 4.73 -10.02 -0.11
N SER A 17 4.15 -10.16 -1.31
CA SER A 17 4.55 -9.41 -2.49
C SER A 17 4.80 -8.02 -1.96
N SER A 18 6.08 -7.66 -1.87
CA SER A 18 6.53 -6.36 -1.44
C SER A 18 6.20 -5.41 -2.58
N LYS A 19 4.91 -5.34 -2.97
CA LYS A 19 4.34 -4.10 -3.42
C LYS A 19 4.49 -3.23 -2.19
N GLU A 20 5.55 -2.43 -2.18
CA GLU A 20 5.70 -1.34 -1.22
C GLU A 20 4.30 -0.75 -1.03
N CYS A 21 3.76 -0.80 0.19
CA CYS A 21 2.52 -0.07 0.47
C CYS A 21 2.90 1.40 0.47
N LYS A 22 3.03 1.93 -0.73
CA LYS A 22 3.37 3.29 -1.04
C LYS A 22 2.55 3.65 -2.24
N ASP A 23 2.08 4.88 -2.22
CA ASP A 23 1.40 5.40 -3.38
C ASP A 23 2.40 5.59 -4.52
N LYS A 24 2.04 5.08 -5.71
CA LYS A 24 2.81 5.29 -6.94
C LYS A 24 2.91 6.77 -7.28
N LYS A 25 1.89 7.55 -6.89
CA LYS A 25 1.77 9.00 -7.09
C LYS A 25 1.10 9.68 -5.88
N HIS A 26 1.81 9.75 -4.76
CA HIS A 26 1.31 10.35 -3.50
C HIS A 26 0.58 11.70 -3.70
N THR A 27 1.14 12.64 -4.48
CA THR A 27 0.50 13.95 -4.73
C THR A 27 -0.88 13.83 -5.41
N ILE A 28 -1.02 12.93 -6.37
CA ILE A 28 -2.28 12.69 -7.09
C ILE A 28 -3.25 11.95 -6.17
N CYS A 29 -2.75 11.00 -5.38
CA CYS A 29 -3.55 10.24 -4.43
C CYS A 29 -4.18 11.12 -3.34
N VAL A 30 -3.47 12.15 -2.85
CA VAL A 30 -4.05 13.14 -1.93
C VAL A 30 -5.24 13.87 -2.57
N VAL A 31 -5.09 14.34 -3.82
CA VAL A 31 -6.18 15.01 -4.55
C VAL A 31 -7.35 14.05 -4.78
N TRP A 32 -7.06 12.84 -5.24
CA TRP A 32 -8.04 11.80 -5.51
C TRP A 32 -8.78 11.38 -4.25
N LYS A 33 -8.11 11.21 -3.11
CA LYS A 33 -8.74 10.95 -1.81
C LYS A 33 -9.72 12.03 -1.42
N VAL A 34 -9.37 13.31 -1.60
CA VAL A 34 -10.28 14.44 -1.35
C VAL A 34 -11.50 14.41 -2.28
N ASN A 35 -11.32 13.94 -3.52
CA ASN A 35 -12.41 13.76 -4.48
C ASN A 35 -13.21 12.45 -4.28
N GLY A 36 -12.91 11.66 -3.25
CA GLY A 36 -13.60 10.40 -2.96
C GLY A 36 -13.14 9.22 -3.80
N PHE A 37 -11.93 9.25 -4.37
CA PHE A 37 -11.38 8.13 -5.16
C PHE A 37 -11.36 6.81 -4.39
N CYS A 38 -11.09 6.85 -3.08
CA CYS A 38 -11.09 5.67 -2.21
C CYS A 38 -12.51 5.16 -1.85
N ASP A 39 -13.56 5.88 -2.23
CA ASP A 39 -14.97 5.48 -2.05
C ASP A 39 -15.73 5.39 -3.38
N SER A 40 -15.12 5.82 -4.49
CA SER A 40 -15.72 5.79 -5.81
C SER A 40 -15.84 4.36 -6.35
N ASP A 41 -17.02 4.00 -6.83
CA ASP A 41 -17.26 2.76 -7.59
C ASP A 41 -16.82 2.87 -9.06
N PHE A 42 -16.39 4.06 -9.50
CA PHE A 42 -15.92 4.28 -10.86
C PHE A 42 -14.51 3.69 -11.09
N TYR A 43 -13.70 3.67 -10.03
CA TYR A 43 -12.36 3.11 -10.06
C TYR A 43 -12.35 1.76 -9.35
N GLY A 44 -12.03 0.70 -10.10
CA GLY A 44 -11.88 -0.64 -9.57
C GLY A 44 -10.82 -0.73 -8.48
N ASP A 45 -10.96 -1.71 -7.61
CA ASP A 45 -10.05 -1.99 -6.50
C ASP A 45 -8.61 -2.15 -6.98
N ASP A 46 -8.43 -2.73 -8.17
CA ASP A 46 -7.17 -2.87 -8.90
C ASP A 46 -6.47 -1.53 -9.18
N ILE A 47 -7.18 -0.51 -9.65
CA ILE A 47 -6.62 0.83 -9.87
C ILE A 47 -6.27 1.50 -8.55
N ARG A 48 -7.08 1.29 -7.50
CA ARG A 48 -6.82 1.88 -6.17
C ARG A 48 -5.58 1.27 -5.53
N ASP A 49 -5.43 -0.03 -5.69
CA ASP A 49 -4.26 -0.80 -5.23
C ASP A 49 -3.01 -0.52 -6.04
N GLU A 50 -3.13 -0.18 -7.33
CA GLU A 50 -1.97 0.15 -8.16
C GLU A 50 -1.44 1.56 -7.88
N TYR A 51 -2.33 2.54 -7.67
CA TYR A 51 -1.95 3.94 -7.57
C TYR A 51 -1.85 4.44 -6.14
N CYS A 52 -2.88 4.19 -5.33
CA CYS A 52 -3.13 4.87 -4.06
C CYS A 52 -3.39 3.91 -2.91
N LYS A 53 -2.61 2.82 -2.86
CA LYS A 53 -2.81 1.73 -1.90
C LYS A 53 -2.57 2.17 -0.45
N GLU A 54 -1.61 3.06 -0.23
CA GLU A 54 -1.31 3.62 1.09
C GLU A 54 -2.35 4.67 1.47
N THR A 55 -2.63 5.61 0.56
CA THR A 55 -3.63 6.67 0.74
C THR A 55 -5.03 6.11 1.06
N CYS A 56 -5.42 5.02 0.40
CA CYS A 56 -6.70 4.33 0.62
C CYS A 56 -6.63 3.25 1.70
N HIS A 57 -5.51 3.09 2.42
CA HIS A 57 -5.32 2.09 3.48
C HIS A 57 -5.68 0.66 3.05
N ARG A 58 -5.25 0.28 1.84
CA ARG A 58 -5.55 -1.02 1.20
C ARG A 58 -4.39 -2.01 1.23
N CYS A 59 -3.34 -1.68 1.97
CA CYS A 59 -2.42 -2.66 2.50
C CYS A 59 -2.91 -3.17 3.87
#